data_AF-A0A382AHH4-F1
#
_entry.id   AF-A0A382AHH4-F1
#
_cell.length_a   1.000
_cell.length_b   1.000
_cell.length_c   1.000
_cell.angle_alpha   90.00
_cell.angle_beta   90.00
_cell.angle_gamma   90.00
#
_symmetry.space_group_name_H-M   'P 1'
#
loop_
_entity.id
_entity.type
_entity.pdbx_description
1 polymer ?
#
loop_
_entity_poly.entity_id
_entity_poly.type
_entity_poly.pdbx_seq_one_letter_code
_entity_poly.pdbx_strand_id
1 'polypeptide(L)'
;MIGSGVISGSFDPLGHSYKELNIPPDRSGDFQLDPNALHIWPRGKFMLIALPNINRSFTVTLFLPNTGDISFSTIGSPNDLDDLFKEKFPDVLGFIPDLQTDFFSNPTGKLGTVKCSPWNVNELVLIGDAAHAVVPFFGQGMNASFEDCTVLNQMMDSNDDWMELFKSFSIKRKTDGDAIADMALENYIEMRDSVNNEKFLTQRDLERKLELKYPDQFISRYSMVSFHQIPYSIVQERGEVQQRILDWIMENNNSNTPVTAEDIEKEIKSKLSVLPLS
;
A
#
# COMPACT_ATOMS: atom_id res chain seq x y z
N MET A 1 -1.07 -18.44 21.74
CA MET A 1 -0.89 -19.30 20.55
C MET A 1 0.56 -19.31 20.05
N ILE A 2 1.21 -18.15 19.88
CA ILE A 2 2.65 -18.09 19.53
C ILE A 2 3.54 -18.62 20.65
N GLY A 3 3.39 -18.13 21.89
CA GLY A 3 4.21 -18.59 23.03
C GLY A 3 4.04 -20.07 23.41
N SER A 4 3.00 -20.73 22.91
CA SER A 4 2.75 -22.17 23.08
C SER A 4 3.25 -23.01 21.89
N GLY A 5 3.83 -22.40 20.85
CA GLY A 5 4.36 -23.07 19.66
C GLY A 5 3.32 -23.60 18.68
N VAL A 6 2.05 -23.23 18.83
CA VAL A 6 0.95 -23.74 18.00
C VAL A 6 0.82 -22.93 16.70
N ILE A 7 1.10 -21.63 16.78
CA ILE A 7 1.16 -20.72 15.62
C ILE A 7 2.59 -20.18 15.54
N SER A 8 3.19 -20.24 14.36
CA SER A 8 4.39 -19.48 14.05
C SER A 8 3.98 -18.09 13.62
N GLY A 9 4.63 -17.05 14.12
CA GLY A 9 4.36 -15.69 13.66
C GLY A 9 5.54 -14.74 13.88
N SER A 10 5.63 -13.74 13.01
CA SER A 10 6.58 -12.63 13.09
C SER A 10 5.83 -11.31 13.15
N PHE A 11 6.47 -10.33 13.80
CA PHE A 11 6.22 -8.92 13.56
C PHE A 11 7.49 -8.36 12.97
N ASP A 12 7.41 -7.92 11.72
CA ASP A 12 8.53 -7.37 10.96
C ASP A 12 8.42 -5.84 10.99
N PRO A 13 9.20 -5.14 11.85
CA PRO A 13 9.11 -3.70 11.99
C PRO A 13 9.61 -3.03 10.72
N LEU A 14 8.90 -1.99 10.26
CA LEU A 14 9.27 -1.27 9.04
C LEU A 14 10.55 -0.44 9.20
N GLY A 15 10.91 -0.08 10.44
CA GLY A 15 11.96 0.92 10.72
C GLY A 15 11.47 2.37 10.65
N HIS A 16 10.20 2.57 10.30
CA HIS A 16 9.48 3.85 10.32
C HIS A 16 8.37 3.82 11.34
N SER A 17 7.97 5.02 11.75
CA SER A 17 6.77 5.27 12.55
C SER A 17 5.95 6.36 11.88
N TYR A 18 4.78 6.64 12.44
CA TYR A 18 3.96 7.75 11.99
C TYR A 18 3.53 8.70 13.11
N LYS A 19 3.21 9.93 12.72
CA LYS A 19 2.59 10.95 13.55
C LYS A 19 1.42 11.58 12.82
N GLU A 20 0.29 11.74 13.49
CA GLU A 20 -0.86 12.46 12.97
C GLU A 20 -0.77 13.95 13.31
N LEU A 21 -1.08 14.78 12.32
CA LEU A 21 -1.15 16.25 12.36
C LEU A 21 -2.45 16.68 11.69
N ASN A 22 -2.84 17.94 11.83
CA ASN A 22 -4.09 18.44 11.27
C ASN A 22 -3.92 19.70 10.40
N ILE A 23 -4.58 19.69 9.24
CA ILE A 23 -4.87 20.90 8.46
C ILE A 23 -6.33 21.26 8.73
N PRO A 24 -6.63 22.33 9.47
CA PRO A 24 -8.01 22.73 9.73
C PRO A 24 -8.70 23.29 8.47
N PRO A 25 -10.02 23.53 8.48
CA PRO A 25 -10.66 24.37 7.48
C PRO A 25 -10.04 25.78 7.45
N ASP A 26 -10.17 26.46 6.32
CA ASP A 26 -9.72 27.85 6.17
C ASP A 26 -10.55 28.83 7.03
N ARG A 27 -10.24 30.13 6.97
CA ARG A 27 -10.98 31.16 7.72
C ARG A 27 -12.47 31.28 7.32
N SER A 28 -12.82 30.82 6.13
CA SER A 28 -14.19 30.78 5.60
C SER A 28 -14.92 29.49 5.99
N GLY A 29 -14.22 28.53 6.61
CA GLY A 29 -14.72 27.20 6.91
C GLY A 29 -14.75 26.28 5.68
N ASP A 30 -13.90 26.50 4.68
CA ASP A 30 -13.76 25.66 3.49
C ASP A 30 -12.45 24.85 3.48
N PHE A 31 -12.34 23.89 2.56
CA PHE A 31 -11.13 23.10 2.40
C PHE A 31 -9.95 23.98 1.96
N GLN A 32 -8.77 23.75 2.56
CA GLN A 32 -7.54 24.45 2.18
C GLN A 32 -6.80 23.82 0.97
N LEU A 33 -7.10 22.56 0.66
CA LEU A 33 -6.54 21.78 -0.45
C LEU A 33 -7.68 21.16 -1.26
N ASP A 34 -7.39 20.55 -2.41
CA ASP A 34 -8.41 19.84 -3.20
C ASP A 34 -9.05 18.70 -2.37
N PRO A 35 -10.38 18.75 -2.10
CA PRO A 35 -11.06 17.74 -1.29
C PRO A 35 -11.27 16.40 -2.00
N ASN A 36 -11.01 16.31 -3.31
CA ASN A 36 -11.22 15.10 -4.10
C ASN A 36 -9.91 14.36 -4.42
N ALA A 37 -8.83 14.70 -3.72
CA ALA A 37 -7.51 14.13 -3.94
C ALA A 37 -6.91 13.55 -2.66
N LEU A 38 -6.11 12.49 -2.83
CA LEU A 38 -5.16 12.04 -1.83
C LEU A 38 -3.84 12.80 -2.05
N HIS A 39 -3.42 13.59 -1.07
CA HIS A 39 -2.24 14.43 -1.21
C HIS A 39 -1.02 13.73 -0.64
N ILE A 40 0.12 13.79 -1.34
CA ILE A 40 1.38 13.13 -0.95
C ILE A 40 2.54 14.10 -1.17
N TRP A 41 3.40 14.23 -0.16
CA TRP A 41 4.66 14.99 -0.24
C TRP A 41 5.86 14.05 0.01
N PRO A 42 6.43 13.43 -1.04
CA PRO A 42 7.51 12.47 -0.90
C PRO A 42 8.87 13.15 -0.74
N ARG A 43 9.74 12.60 0.13
CA ARG A 43 11.12 13.10 0.40
C ARG A 43 12.17 12.01 0.47
N GLY A 44 12.00 10.90 -0.25
CA GLY A 44 13.02 9.86 -0.34
C GLY A 44 13.10 8.93 0.87
N LYS A 45 13.21 9.39 2.12
CA LYS A 45 13.19 8.46 3.29
C LYS A 45 11.99 8.65 4.21
N PHE A 46 11.17 9.65 3.92
CA PHE A 46 10.03 10.07 4.71
C PHE A 46 9.06 10.82 3.80
N MET A 47 7.82 10.98 4.24
CA MET A 47 6.78 11.64 3.46
C MET A 47 5.63 12.12 4.35
N LEU A 48 4.85 13.07 3.85
CA LEU A 48 3.52 13.37 4.37
C LEU A 48 2.46 12.81 3.43
N ILE A 49 1.35 12.34 3.98
CA ILE A 49 0.09 12.15 3.25
C ILE A 49 -1.02 12.95 3.93
N ALA A 50 -2.01 13.42 3.18
CA ALA A 50 -3.19 14.07 3.74
C ALA A 50 -4.47 13.53 3.12
N LEU A 51 -5.43 13.16 3.98
CA LEU A 51 -6.75 12.69 3.58
C LEU A 51 -7.84 13.69 4.03
N PRO A 52 -8.81 14.02 3.16
CA PRO A 52 -9.88 14.95 3.48
C PRO A 52 -10.87 14.36 4.47
N ASN A 53 -11.39 15.19 5.36
CA ASN A 53 -12.45 14.87 6.31
C ASN A 53 -13.76 15.57 5.94
N ILE A 54 -14.90 15.02 6.40
CA ILE A 54 -16.23 15.59 6.16
C ILE A 54 -16.38 17.01 6.73
N ASN A 55 -15.69 17.30 7.84
CA ASN A 55 -15.67 18.62 8.47
C ASN A 55 -14.76 19.63 7.75
N ARG A 56 -14.27 19.30 6.55
CA ARG A 56 -13.40 20.14 5.71
C ARG A 56 -11.97 20.34 6.21
N SER A 57 -11.55 19.57 7.20
CA SER A 57 -10.14 19.45 7.59
C SER A 57 -9.44 18.35 6.79
N PHE A 58 -8.12 18.24 6.93
CA PHE A 58 -7.37 17.07 6.49
C PHE A 58 -6.61 16.46 7.67
N THR A 59 -6.68 15.14 7.80
CA THR A 59 -5.77 14.39 8.66
C THR A 59 -4.47 14.19 7.90
N VAL A 60 -3.37 14.70 8.44
CA VAL A 60 -2.04 14.59 7.85
C VAL A 60 -1.25 13.55 8.61
N THR A 61 -0.63 12.62 7.89
CA THR A 61 0.21 11.59 8.48
C THR A 61 1.65 11.77 8.01
N LEU A 62 2.55 12.05 8.96
CA LEU A 62 3.99 12.06 8.74
C LEU A 62 4.54 10.65 8.93
N PHE A 63 5.12 10.08 7.89
CA PHE A 63 5.91 8.85 7.97
C PHE A 63 7.40 9.20 8.01
N LEU A 64 8.09 8.83 9.07
CA LEU A 64 9.49 9.22 9.32
C LEU A 64 10.28 8.03 9.91
N PRO A 65 11.57 7.85 9.55
CA PRO A 65 12.41 6.81 10.16
C PRO A 65 12.47 6.96 11.68
N ASN A 66 12.62 5.85 12.39
CA ASN A 66 12.83 5.89 13.84
C ASN A 66 14.21 6.45 14.21
N THR A 67 15.23 6.10 13.43
CA THR A 67 16.65 6.47 13.64
C THR A 67 17.33 6.91 12.35
N GLY A 68 18.45 7.63 12.46
CA GLY A 68 19.24 8.15 11.33
C GLY A 68 19.24 9.67 11.26
N ASP A 69 19.84 10.24 10.21
CA ASP A 69 20.09 11.69 10.09
C ASP A 69 18.82 12.56 10.13
N ILE A 70 17.74 12.08 9.48
CA ILE A 70 16.41 12.70 9.53
C ILE A 70 15.44 11.64 10.05
N SER A 71 15.11 11.72 11.33
CA SER A 71 14.34 10.69 12.02
C SER A 71 13.58 11.22 13.23
N PHE A 72 12.70 10.42 13.82
CA PHE A 72 12.07 10.78 15.09
C PHE A 72 13.10 11.00 16.21
N SER A 73 14.21 10.24 16.21
CA SER A 73 15.25 10.39 17.25
C SER A 73 16.00 11.72 17.21
N THR A 74 15.96 12.44 16.08
CA THR A 74 16.64 13.73 15.90
C THR A 74 15.73 14.92 16.23
N ILE A 75 14.44 14.70 16.52
CA ILE A 75 13.47 15.76 16.83
C ILE A 75 13.22 15.74 18.34
N GLY A 76 14.03 16.49 19.09
CA GLY A 76 13.94 16.56 20.56
C GLY A 76 13.18 17.78 21.07
N SER A 77 13.03 18.81 20.24
CA SER A 77 12.46 20.09 20.61
C SER A 77 11.58 20.69 19.51
N PRO A 78 10.73 21.67 19.84
CA PRO A 78 9.93 22.38 18.85
C PRO A 78 10.74 23.06 17.75
N ASN A 79 11.95 23.55 18.05
CA ASN A 79 12.82 24.16 17.06
C ASN A 79 13.33 23.13 16.04
N ASP A 80 13.69 21.92 16.49
CA ASP A 80 14.15 20.85 15.58
C ASP A 80 13.04 20.47 14.59
N LEU A 81 11.79 20.42 15.07
CA LEU A 81 10.62 20.14 14.25
C LEU A 81 10.37 21.26 13.23
N ASP A 82 10.39 22.51 13.69
CA ASP A 82 10.22 23.69 12.85
C ASP A 82 11.27 23.74 11.74
N ASP A 83 12.54 23.50 12.07
CA ASP A 83 13.64 23.53 11.11
C ASP A 83 13.48 22.40 10.07
N LEU A 84 13.10 21.20 10.50
CA LEU A 84 12.79 20.10 9.60
C LEU A 84 11.65 20.46 8.63
N PHE A 85 10.55 21.02 9.12
CA PHE A 85 9.41 21.36 8.27
C PHE A 85 9.71 22.56 7.36
N LYS A 86 10.43 23.57 7.82
CA LYS A 86 10.87 24.70 6.97
C LYS A 86 11.79 24.24 5.85
N GLU A 87 12.71 23.32 6.13
CA GLU A 87 13.64 22.82 5.13
C GLU A 87 12.97 21.83 4.17
N LYS A 88 12.20 20.87 4.69
CA LYS A 88 11.70 19.73 3.90
C LYS A 88 10.26 19.90 3.43
N PHE A 89 9.41 20.62 4.14
CA PHE A 89 7.98 20.80 3.80
C PHE A 89 7.54 22.28 3.83
N PRO A 90 8.29 23.22 3.23
CA PRO A 90 7.97 24.65 3.29
C PRO A 90 6.60 24.99 2.69
N ASP A 91 6.15 24.19 1.72
CA ASP A 91 4.88 24.30 1.01
C ASP A 91 3.68 23.83 1.84
N VAL A 92 3.89 22.98 2.85
CA VAL A 92 2.83 22.45 3.72
C VAL A 92 2.72 23.22 5.03
N LEU A 93 3.84 23.80 5.49
CA LEU A 93 3.93 24.42 6.82
C LEU A 93 2.82 25.48 7.07
N GLY A 94 2.46 26.26 6.05
CA GLY A 94 1.39 27.27 6.17
C GLY A 94 -0.01 26.70 6.44
N PHE A 95 -0.23 25.42 6.16
CA PHE A 95 -1.52 24.74 6.33
C PHE A 95 -1.67 24.04 7.69
N ILE A 96 -0.58 23.85 8.44
CA ILE A 96 -0.56 23.10 9.72
C ILE A 96 -0.25 24.07 10.88
N PRO A 97 -1.22 24.89 11.33
CA PRO A 97 -0.96 25.94 12.33
C PRO A 97 -0.55 25.38 13.70
N ASP A 98 -1.01 24.17 14.05
CA ASP A 98 -0.78 23.53 15.35
C ASP A 98 0.32 22.46 15.30
N LEU A 99 1.25 22.54 14.34
CA LEU A 99 2.28 21.53 14.06
C LEU A 99 3.01 21.03 15.32
N GLN A 100 3.52 21.95 16.14
CA GLN A 100 4.26 21.59 17.35
C GLN A 100 3.36 20.90 18.37
N THR A 101 2.18 21.47 18.62
CA THR A 101 1.20 20.90 19.55
C THR A 101 0.87 19.47 19.15
N ASP A 102 0.40 19.27 17.92
CA ASP A 102 0.02 17.96 17.39
C ASP A 102 1.17 16.95 17.48
N PHE A 103 2.39 17.35 17.07
CA PHE A 103 3.53 16.45 17.04
C PHE A 103 3.94 15.93 18.43
N PHE A 104 3.95 16.81 19.43
CA PHE A 104 4.39 16.48 20.79
C PHE A 104 3.27 15.92 21.67
N SER A 105 1.99 16.22 21.39
CA SER A 105 0.86 15.65 22.12
C SER A 105 0.43 14.29 21.58
N ASN A 106 0.46 14.09 20.27
CA ASN A 106 -0.04 12.87 19.66
C ASN A 106 0.98 11.73 19.83
N PRO A 107 0.55 10.49 20.13
CA PRO A 107 1.47 9.37 20.26
C PRO A 107 2.17 9.07 18.92
N THR A 108 3.40 8.56 18.99
CA THR A 108 4.09 8.05 17.80
C THR A 108 3.60 6.62 17.52
N GLY A 109 2.95 6.42 16.38
CA GLY A 109 2.42 5.13 15.96
C GLY A 109 3.49 4.22 15.37
N LYS A 110 3.46 2.93 15.71
CA LYS A 110 4.40 1.93 15.20
C LYS A 110 3.88 1.30 13.92
N LEU A 111 4.78 1.00 12.99
CA LEU A 111 4.48 0.32 11.74
C LEU A 111 5.29 -0.96 11.62
N GLY A 112 4.63 -2.00 11.12
CA GLY A 112 5.25 -3.26 10.77
C GLY A 112 4.21 -4.22 10.22
N THR A 113 4.70 -5.31 9.69
CA THR A 113 3.88 -6.37 9.09
C THR A 113 3.81 -7.54 10.05
N VAL A 114 2.61 -8.06 10.31
CA VAL A 114 2.41 -9.32 11.02
C VAL A 114 2.19 -10.41 9.99
N LYS A 115 2.97 -11.49 10.08
CA LYS A 115 2.71 -12.73 9.33
C LYS A 115 2.59 -13.87 10.32
N CYS A 116 1.57 -14.70 10.17
CA CYS A 116 1.43 -15.90 11.00
C CYS A 116 0.89 -17.10 10.24
N SER A 117 1.13 -18.30 10.77
CA SER A 117 0.68 -19.57 10.20
C SER A 117 0.63 -20.69 11.26
N PRO A 118 -0.36 -21.58 11.23
CA PRO A 118 -1.62 -21.43 10.50
C PRO A 118 -2.48 -20.31 11.10
N TRP A 119 -3.51 -19.85 10.39
CA TRP A 119 -4.49 -18.90 10.93
C TRP A 119 -5.57 -19.58 11.77
N ASN A 120 -5.60 -20.92 11.82
CA ASN A 120 -6.58 -21.66 12.59
C ASN A 120 -5.94 -22.67 13.56
N VAL A 121 -6.64 -22.95 14.66
CA VAL A 121 -6.31 -23.99 15.65
C VAL A 121 -7.62 -24.58 16.14
N ASN A 122 -7.91 -25.84 15.80
CA ASN A 122 -9.20 -26.47 16.09
C ASN A 122 -10.37 -25.59 15.59
N GLU A 123 -11.29 -25.22 16.47
CA GLU A 123 -12.46 -24.35 16.20
C GLU A 123 -12.16 -22.86 16.40
N LEU A 124 -10.89 -22.46 16.33
CA LEU A 124 -10.47 -21.05 16.38
C LEU A 124 -9.87 -20.64 15.04
N VAL A 125 -10.20 -19.43 14.59
CA VAL A 125 -9.61 -18.82 13.38
C VAL A 125 -9.28 -17.35 13.63
N LEU A 126 -8.17 -16.88 13.06
CA LEU A 126 -7.75 -15.49 13.02
C LEU A 126 -8.20 -14.85 11.71
N ILE A 127 -8.63 -13.60 11.77
CA ILE A 127 -9.03 -12.78 10.62
C ILE A 127 -8.50 -11.35 10.78
N GLY A 128 -8.35 -10.63 9.67
CA GLY A 128 -7.88 -9.25 9.65
C GLY A 128 -6.50 -9.06 10.29
N ASP A 129 -6.27 -7.91 10.93
CA ASP A 129 -4.98 -7.56 11.54
C ASP A 129 -4.45 -8.58 12.57
N ALA A 130 -5.33 -9.37 13.19
CA ALA A 130 -4.91 -10.45 14.10
C ALA A 130 -4.16 -11.59 13.36
N ALA A 131 -4.44 -11.76 12.06
CA ALA A 131 -3.80 -12.73 11.18
C ALA A 131 -2.71 -12.09 10.29
N HIS A 132 -2.96 -10.88 9.79
CA HIS A 132 -2.16 -10.25 8.73
C HIS A 132 -2.09 -8.71 8.81
N ALA A 133 -1.74 -8.12 9.96
CA ALA A 133 -1.53 -6.67 9.99
C ALA A 133 -0.52 -6.22 8.92
N VAL A 134 -0.91 -5.29 8.06
CA VAL A 134 -0.10 -4.78 6.94
C VAL A 134 0.25 -3.31 7.13
N VAL A 135 1.38 -2.90 6.55
CA VAL A 135 1.74 -1.48 6.48
C VAL A 135 0.73 -0.69 5.64
N PRO A 136 0.44 0.59 5.98
CA PRO A 136 -0.71 1.31 5.45
C PRO A 136 -0.51 1.89 4.03
N PHE A 137 0.60 1.58 3.36
CA PHE A 137 0.99 2.28 2.13
C PHE A 137 0.14 1.92 0.91
N PHE A 138 -0.63 0.83 0.96
CA PHE A 138 -1.65 0.55 -0.04
C PHE A 138 -3.07 0.95 0.40
N GLY A 139 -3.26 1.31 1.69
CA GLY A 139 -4.61 1.55 2.24
C GLY A 139 -5.50 0.30 2.28
N GLN A 140 -4.91 -0.90 2.33
CA GLN A 140 -5.66 -2.16 2.14
C GLN A 140 -5.91 -2.98 3.41
N GLY A 141 -5.33 -2.63 4.58
CA GLY A 141 -5.53 -3.43 5.80
C GLY A 141 -7.01 -3.63 6.18
N MET A 142 -7.79 -2.55 6.18
CA MET A 142 -9.24 -2.62 6.41
C MET A 142 -9.96 -3.41 5.30
N ASN A 143 -9.64 -3.14 4.03
CA ASN A 143 -10.29 -3.78 2.89
C ASN A 143 -10.05 -5.30 2.88
N ALA A 144 -8.81 -5.73 3.08
CA ALA A 144 -8.43 -7.14 3.20
C ALA A 144 -9.11 -7.80 4.42
N SER A 145 -9.22 -7.09 5.54
CA SER A 145 -9.94 -7.58 6.73
C SER A 145 -11.44 -7.75 6.49
N PHE A 146 -12.07 -6.88 5.71
CA PHE A 146 -13.48 -7.04 5.32
C PHE A 146 -13.67 -8.13 4.26
N GLU A 147 -12.71 -8.30 3.36
CA GLU A 147 -12.70 -9.41 2.41
C GLU A 147 -12.64 -10.75 3.14
N ASP A 148 -11.82 -10.87 4.20
CA ASP A 148 -11.78 -12.06 5.05
C ASP A 148 -13.15 -12.42 5.62
N CYS A 149 -13.88 -11.44 6.19
CA CYS A 149 -15.23 -11.66 6.71
C CYS A 149 -16.18 -12.16 5.62
N THR A 150 -16.08 -11.58 4.42
CA THR A 150 -16.93 -11.95 3.28
C THR A 150 -16.64 -13.37 2.81
N VAL A 151 -15.36 -13.72 2.62
CA VAL A 151 -14.94 -15.07 2.20
C VAL A 151 -15.30 -16.10 3.26
N LEU A 152 -15.09 -15.80 4.54
CA LEU A 152 -15.46 -16.71 5.63
C LEU A 152 -16.97 -16.98 5.61
N ASN A 153 -17.80 -15.94 5.50
CA ASN A 153 -19.24 -16.07 5.44
C ASN A 153 -19.69 -16.92 4.23
N GLN A 154 -19.12 -16.70 3.04
CA GLN A 154 -19.43 -17.50 1.86
C GLN A 154 -19.05 -18.98 2.05
N MET A 155 -17.92 -19.26 2.71
CA MET A 155 -17.49 -20.64 2.97
C MET A 155 -18.37 -21.35 4.00
N MET A 156 -18.98 -20.60 4.94
CA MET A 156 -19.93 -21.13 5.92
C MET A 156 -21.21 -21.68 5.27
N ASP A 157 -21.66 -21.12 4.15
CA ASP A 157 -22.88 -21.58 3.45
C ASP A 157 -22.76 -23.01 2.89
N SER A 158 -21.53 -23.53 2.76
CA SER A 158 -21.23 -24.82 2.12
C SER A 158 -20.52 -25.82 3.04
N ASN A 159 -20.30 -25.52 4.31
CA ASN A 159 -19.54 -26.37 5.24
C ASN A 159 -20.15 -26.40 6.65
N ASP A 160 -20.56 -27.59 7.09
CA ASP A 160 -21.05 -27.81 8.47
C ASP A 160 -19.93 -28.21 9.46
N ASP A 161 -18.75 -28.60 8.96
CA ASP A 161 -17.57 -28.92 9.78
C ASP A 161 -16.69 -27.68 9.95
N TRP A 162 -16.77 -27.06 11.13
CA TRP A 162 -16.01 -25.86 11.49
C TRP A 162 -14.49 -26.04 11.43
N MET A 163 -13.98 -27.22 11.75
CA MET A 163 -12.53 -27.45 11.72
C MET A 163 -12.01 -27.48 10.28
N GLU A 164 -12.72 -28.19 9.39
CA GLU A 164 -12.35 -28.24 7.97
C GLU A 164 -12.58 -26.90 7.27
N LEU A 165 -13.65 -26.19 7.62
CA LEU A 165 -13.93 -24.83 7.18
C LEU A 165 -12.78 -23.88 7.54
N PHE A 166 -12.39 -23.80 8.82
CA PHE A 166 -11.34 -22.88 9.25
C PHE A 166 -9.97 -23.24 8.71
N LYS A 167 -9.69 -24.53 8.51
CA LYS A 167 -8.46 -24.98 7.84
C LYS A 167 -8.43 -24.54 6.38
N SER A 168 -9.53 -24.74 5.65
CA SER A 168 -9.65 -24.33 4.24
C SER A 168 -9.58 -22.82 4.08
N PHE A 169 -10.25 -22.07 4.97
CA PHE A 169 -10.19 -20.62 5.04
C PHE A 169 -8.77 -20.14 5.31
N SER A 170 -8.09 -20.72 6.31
CA SER A 170 -6.71 -20.37 6.65
C SER A 170 -5.77 -20.59 5.46
N ILE A 171 -5.90 -21.68 4.71
CA ILE A 171 -5.05 -21.95 3.54
C ILE A 171 -5.31 -20.90 2.46
N LYS A 172 -6.58 -20.66 2.13
CA LYS A 172 -6.98 -19.74 1.06
C LYS A 172 -6.56 -18.30 1.36
N ARG A 173 -6.94 -17.78 2.54
CA ARG A 173 -6.76 -16.37 2.89
C ARG A 173 -5.35 -16.02 3.32
N LYS A 174 -4.58 -16.98 3.84
CA LYS A 174 -3.16 -16.72 4.12
C LYS A 174 -2.39 -16.35 2.87
N THR A 175 -2.64 -17.03 1.74
CA THR A 175 -1.95 -16.74 0.48
C THR A 175 -2.22 -15.31 0.02
N ASP A 176 -3.47 -14.85 0.10
CA ASP A 176 -3.82 -13.46 -0.25
C ASP A 176 -3.34 -12.43 0.78
N GLY A 177 -3.41 -12.76 2.07
CA GLY A 177 -2.92 -11.91 3.17
C GLY A 177 -1.41 -11.67 3.10
N ASP A 178 -0.62 -12.71 2.79
CA ASP A 178 0.82 -12.56 2.54
C ASP A 178 1.08 -11.69 1.30
N ALA A 179 0.34 -11.92 0.21
CA ALA A 179 0.52 -11.19 -1.05
C ALA A 179 0.24 -9.69 -0.88
N ILE A 180 -0.84 -9.31 -0.20
CA ILE A 180 -1.12 -7.88 0.04
C ILE A 180 -0.13 -7.25 1.01
N ALA A 181 0.37 -7.99 1.99
CA ALA A 181 1.41 -7.53 2.90
C ALA A 181 2.71 -7.20 2.14
N ASP A 182 3.11 -8.06 1.20
CA ASP A 182 4.30 -7.85 0.38
C ASP A 182 4.10 -6.70 -0.61
N MET A 183 2.97 -6.65 -1.32
CA MET A 183 2.65 -5.54 -2.22
C MET A 183 2.57 -4.19 -1.50
N ALA A 184 2.11 -4.15 -0.24
CA ALA A 184 2.08 -2.91 0.55
C ALA A 184 3.50 -2.41 0.92
N LEU A 185 4.45 -3.34 1.16
CA LEU A 185 5.86 -3.00 1.37
C LEU A 185 6.53 -2.54 0.07
N GLU A 186 6.21 -3.15 -1.06
CA GLU A 186 6.69 -2.69 -2.37
C GLU A 186 6.19 -1.28 -2.69
N ASN A 187 4.90 -1.01 -2.46
CA ASN A 187 4.31 0.31 -2.71
C ASN A 187 4.92 1.40 -1.82
N TYR A 188 5.35 1.05 -0.60
CA TYR A 188 6.10 1.96 0.25
C TYR A 188 7.40 2.44 -0.40
N ILE A 189 8.17 1.53 -0.99
CA ILE A 189 9.42 1.84 -1.67
C ILE A 189 9.13 2.72 -2.89
N GLU A 190 8.09 2.37 -3.66
CA GLU A 190 7.69 3.13 -4.85
C GLU A 190 7.27 4.57 -4.54
N MET A 191 6.35 4.76 -3.58
CA MET A 191 5.85 6.09 -3.17
C MET A 191 6.96 7.00 -2.67
N ARG A 192 8.00 6.42 -2.07
CA ARG A 192 9.04 7.14 -1.36
C ARG A 192 10.26 7.46 -2.23
N ASP A 193 10.71 6.51 -3.07
CA ASP A 193 11.98 6.58 -3.80
C ASP A 193 11.83 6.80 -5.32
N SER A 194 10.71 6.39 -5.92
CA SER A 194 10.66 6.19 -7.39
C SER A 194 10.06 7.36 -8.17
N VAL A 195 9.31 8.27 -7.54
CA VAL A 195 8.61 9.36 -8.26
C VAL A 195 9.55 10.35 -8.98
N ASN A 196 10.83 10.40 -8.60
CA ASN A 196 11.83 11.29 -9.19
C ASN A 196 12.81 10.59 -10.16
N ASN A 197 12.59 9.31 -10.51
CA ASN A 197 13.47 8.53 -11.40
C ASN A 197 12.97 8.51 -12.86
N GLU A 198 13.78 8.97 -13.81
CA GLU A 198 13.42 9.02 -15.24
C GLU A 198 13.06 7.64 -15.83
N LYS A 199 13.73 6.56 -15.39
CA LYS A 199 13.40 5.20 -15.82
C LYS A 199 11.98 4.82 -15.36
N PHE A 200 11.65 5.17 -14.12
CA PHE A 200 10.33 4.90 -13.53
C PHE A 200 9.22 5.67 -14.26
N LEU A 201 9.44 6.95 -14.59
CA LEU A 201 8.49 7.74 -15.38
C LEU A 201 8.25 7.14 -16.77
N THR A 202 9.32 6.72 -17.44
CA THR A 202 9.24 6.08 -18.76
C THR A 202 8.46 4.76 -18.71
N GLN A 203 8.74 3.94 -17.68
CA GLN A 203 8.06 2.67 -17.46
C GLN A 203 6.56 2.87 -17.18
N ARG A 204 6.21 3.86 -16.34
CA ARG A 204 4.82 4.21 -16.02
C ARG A 204 4.05 4.71 -17.25
N ASP A 205 4.69 5.50 -18.11
CA ASP A 205 4.08 5.95 -19.36
C ASP A 205 3.82 4.78 -20.32
N LEU A 206 4.73 3.80 -20.35
CA LEU A 206 4.53 2.57 -21.11
C LEU A 206 3.40 1.72 -20.53
N GLU A 207 3.40 1.51 -19.21
CA GLU A 207 2.34 0.79 -18.48
C GLU A 207 0.96 1.34 -18.82
N ARG A 208 0.80 2.67 -18.71
CA ARG A 208 -0.46 3.36 -19.06
C ARG A 208 -0.87 3.15 -20.51
N LYS A 209 0.07 3.17 -21.46
CA LYS A 209 -0.23 2.92 -22.89
C LYS A 209 -0.69 1.48 -23.12
N LEU A 210 -0.07 0.52 -22.43
CA LEU A 210 -0.46 -0.88 -22.53
C LEU A 210 -1.84 -1.11 -21.90
N GLU A 211 -2.13 -0.49 -20.77
CA GLU A 211 -3.44 -0.56 -20.10
C GLU A 211 -4.57 0.01 -20.97
N LEU A 212 -4.34 1.14 -21.63
CA LEU A 212 -5.32 1.70 -22.57
C LEU A 212 -5.55 0.81 -23.80
N LYS A 213 -4.53 0.06 -24.24
CA LYS A 213 -4.61 -0.78 -25.44
C LYS A 213 -5.17 -2.18 -25.15
N TYR A 214 -4.91 -2.73 -23.96
CA TYR A 214 -5.29 -4.08 -23.55
C TYR A 214 -6.01 -4.04 -22.18
N PRO A 215 -7.17 -3.37 -22.06
CA PRO A 215 -7.79 -3.03 -20.77
C PRO A 215 -8.29 -4.24 -19.97
N ASP A 216 -8.41 -5.41 -20.58
CA ASP A 216 -8.84 -6.67 -19.97
C ASP A 216 -7.66 -7.64 -19.69
N GLN A 217 -6.45 -7.28 -20.13
CA GLN A 217 -5.25 -8.10 -20.00
C GLN A 217 -4.09 -7.37 -19.30
N PHE A 218 -3.85 -6.10 -19.57
CA PHE A 218 -2.74 -5.36 -18.99
C PHE A 218 -3.29 -4.29 -18.04
N ILE A 219 -3.68 -4.68 -16.83
CA ILE A 219 -4.30 -3.77 -15.86
C ILE A 219 -3.24 -3.39 -14.84
N SER A 220 -3.09 -2.11 -14.52
CA SER A 220 -2.10 -1.68 -13.53
C SER A 220 -2.34 -2.38 -12.19
N ARG A 221 -1.26 -2.69 -11.46
CA ARG A 221 -1.36 -3.34 -10.15
C ARG A 221 -2.23 -2.53 -9.19
N TYR A 222 -2.07 -1.21 -9.20
CA TYR A 222 -2.90 -0.31 -8.39
C TYR A 222 -4.39 -0.47 -8.69
N SER A 223 -4.78 -0.56 -9.96
CA SER A 223 -6.16 -0.75 -10.38
C SER A 223 -6.70 -2.11 -9.95
N MET A 224 -5.93 -3.19 -10.16
CA MET A 224 -6.30 -4.54 -9.74
C MET A 224 -6.56 -4.66 -8.24
N VAL A 225 -5.75 -3.99 -7.41
CA VAL A 225 -5.90 -3.99 -5.95
C VAL A 225 -7.03 -3.07 -5.46
N SER A 226 -7.19 -1.90 -6.08
CA SER A 226 -8.06 -0.84 -5.54
C SER A 226 -9.48 -0.85 -6.08
N PHE A 227 -9.68 -1.36 -7.30
CA PHE A 227 -10.95 -1.24 -8.04
C PHE A 227 -11.54 -2.58 -8.48
N HIS A 228 -10.88 -3.69 -8.19
CA HIS A 228 -11.34 -5.03 -8.53
C HIS A 228 -11.27 -5.98 -7.32
N GLN A 229 -12.00 -7.09 -7.39
CA GLN A 229 -11.99 -8.17 -6.38
C GLN A 229 -11.14 -9.37 -6.85
N ILE A 230 -10.05 -9.08 -7.56
CA ILE A 230 -9.11 -10.12 -8.00
C ILE A 230 -8.33 -10.57 -6.77
N PRO A 231 -8.19 -11.88 -6.48
CA PRO A 231 -7.43 -12.35 -5.33
C PRO A 231 -6.01 -11.77 -5.31
N TYR A 232 -5.57 -11.24 -4.17
CA TYR A 232 -4.28 -10.52 -4.07
C TYR A 232 -3.09 -11.36 -4.55
N SER A 233 -3.12 -12.67 -4.33
CA SER A 233 -2.09 -13.59 -4.83
C SER A 233 -2.00 -13.60 -6.38
N ILE A 234 -3.13 -13.56 -7.07
CA ILE A 234 -3.20 -13.45 -8.53
C ILE A 234 -2.72 -12.08 -8.98
N VAL A 235 -3.08 -11.01 -8.25
CA VAL A 235 -2.62 -9.65 -8.55
C VAL A 235 -1.10 -9.55 -8.44
N GLN A 236 -0.51 -10.16 -7.42
CA GLN A 236 0.94 -10.19 -7.21
C GLN A 236 1.64 -10.92 -8.37
N GLU A 237 1.25 -12.16 -8.67
CA GLU A 237 1.82 -12.97 -9.77
C GLU A 237 1.71 -12.22 -11.11
N ARG A 238 0.54 -11.66 -11.38
CA ARG A 238 0.29 -10.95 -12.63
C ARG A 238 1.09 -9.66 -12.73
N GLY A 239 1.25 -8.93 -11.62
CA GLY A 239 2.11 -7.75 -11.56
C GLY A 239 3.57 -8.08 -11.89
N GLU A 240 4.10 -9.22 -11.42
CA GLU A 240 5.45 -9.66 -11.81
C GLU A 240 5.56 -9.98 -13.31
N VAL A 241 4.53 -10.61 -13.89
CA VAL A 241 4.49 -10.88 -15.34
C VAL A 241 4.48 -9.57 -16.12
N GLN A 242 3.67 -8.60 -15.71
CA GLN A 242 3.60 -7.28 -16.34
C GLN A 242 4.92 -6.54 -16.23
N GLN A 243 5.58 -6.57 -15.07
CA GLN A 243 6.90 -5.99 -14.87
C GLN A 243 7.93 -6.59 -15.85
N ARG A 244 7.96 -7.93 -15.99
CA ARG A 244 8.84 -8.61 -16.96
C ARG A 244 8.57 -8.22 -18.41
N ILE A 245 7.30 -7.98 -18.77
CA ILE A 245 6.94 -7.49 -20.11
C ILE A 245 7.46 -6.06 -20.31
N LEU A 246 7.27 -5.17 -19.33
CA LEU A 246 7.76 -3.80 -19.40
C LEU A 246 9.29 -3.76 -19.54
N ASP A 247 10.01 -4.52 -18.72
CA ASP A 247 11.46 -4.60 -18.77
C ASP A 247 11.94 -5.13 -20.12
N TRP A 248 11.32 -6.19 -20.63
CA TRP A 248 11.63 -6.73 -21.96
C TRP A 248 11.43 -5.68 -23.08
N ILE A 249 10.33 -4.93 -23.06
CA ILE A 249 10.09 -3.85 -24.04
C ILE A 249 11.20 -2.79 -23.93
N MET A 250 11.50 -2.33 -22.71
CA MET A 250 12.48 -1.27 -22.49
C MET A 250 13.90 -1.69 -22.89
N GLU A 251 14.28 -2.96 -22.68
CA GLU A 251 15.60 -3.48 -23.04
C GLU A 251 15.76 -3.74 -24.55
N ASN A 252 14.69 -4.17 -25.22
CA ASN A 252 14.75 -4.57 -26.63
C ASN A 252 14.35 -3.46 -27.61
N ASN A 253 13.72 -2.39 -27.13
CA ASN A 253 13.32 -1.29 -27.98
C ASN A 253 14.50 -0.35 -28.27
N ASN A 254 15.24 -0.63 -29.34
CA ASN A 254 16.34 0.21 -29.83
C ASN A 254 16.06 0.73 -31.26
N SER A 255 16.73 1.82 -31.64
CA SER A 255 16.48 2.52 -32.92
C SER A 255 16.70 1.66 -34.18
N ASN A 256 17.45 0.57 -34.07
CA ASN A 256 17.78 -0.32 -35.19
C ASN A 256 16.85 -1.54 -35.28
N THR A 257 16.19 -1.92 -34.18
CA THR A 257 15.31 -3.08 -34.10
C THR A 257 14.20 -2.78 -33.10
N PRO A 258 13.23 -1.91 -33.48
CA PRO A 258 12.17 -1.52 -32.57
C PRO A 258 11.28 -2.72 -32.26
N VAL A 259 10.85 -2.84 -31.01
CA VAL A 259 9.84 -3.81 -30.61
C VAL A 259 8.53 -3.41 -31.29
N THR A 260 7.95 -4.30 -32.09
CA THR A 260 6.74 -3.99 -32.85
C THR A 260 5.48 -4.13 -31.99
N ALA A 261 4.38 -3.53 -32.44
CA ALA A 261 3.09 -3.69 -31.79
C ALA A 261 2.61 -5.17 -31.78
N GLU A 262 2.96 -5.94 -32.81
CA GLU A 262 2.64 -7.36 -32.93
C GLU A 262 3.43 -8.21 -31.93
N ASP A 263 4.71 -7.89 -31.71
CA ASP A 263 5.54 -8.57 -30.72
C ASP A 263 4.97 -8.35 -29.30
N ILE A 264 4.60 -7.11 -28.97
CA ILE A 264 3.98 -6.75 -27.69
C ILE A 264 2.66 -7.48 -27.49
N GLU A 265 1.80 -7.51 -28.52
CA GLU A 265 0.51 -8.19 -28.46
C GLU A 265 0.68 -9.70 -28.22
N LYS A 266 1.64 -10.32 -28.92
CA LYS A 266 1.97 -11.74 -28.74
C LYS A 266 2.47 -12.04 -27.33
N GLU A 267 3.36 -11.20 -26.80
CA GLU A 267 3.87 -11.34 -25.43
C GLU A 267 2.74 -11.22 -24.40
N ILE A 268 1.88 -10.22 -24.52
CA ILE A 268 0.73 -10.04 -23.61
C ILE A 268 -0.24 -11.21 -23.71
N LYS A 269 -0.67 -11.60 -24.91
CA LYS A 269 -1.65 -12.68 -25.09
C LYS A 269 -1.13 -14.05 -24.68
N SER A 270 0.18 -14.29 -24.76
CA SER A 270 0.77 -15.56 -24.34
C SER A 270 0.97 -15.67 -22.83
N LYS A 271 1.08 -14.55 -22.11
CA LYS A 271 1.44 -14.53 -20.68
C LYS A 271 0.34 -14.01 -19.75
N LEU A 272 -0.61 -13.23 -20.26
CA LEU A 272 -1.68 -12.62 -19.50
C LEU A 272 -3.03 -13.09 -20.02
N SER A 273 -3.71 -13.94 -19.25
CA SER A 273 -5.10 -14.32 -19.52
C SER A 273 -6.03 -13.11 -19.42
N VAL A 274 -7.15 -13.13 -20.14
CA VAL A 274 -8.23 -12.15 -19.99
C VAL A 274 -8.82 -12.27 -18.58
N LEU A 275 -8.92 -11.16 -17.87
CA LEU A 275 -9.54 -11.11 -16.55
C LEU A 275 -11.05 -10.89 -16.69
N PRO A 276 -11.89 -11.63 -15.96
CA PRO A 276 -13.32 -11.34 -15.87
C PRO A 276 -13.50 -10.11 -14.98
N LEU A 277 -13.45 -8.92 -15.57
CA LEU A 277 -13.70 -7.67 -14.86
C LEU A 277 -15.21 -7.57 -14.56
N SER A 278 -15.56 -7.75 -13.29
CA SER A 278 -16.87 -7.49 -12.73
C SER A 278 -16.89 -6.17 -11.98
#